data_AF-K6XKB5-F1
#
_entry.id   AF-K6XKB5-F1
#
_cell.length_a   1.000
_cell.length_b   1.000
_cell.length_c   1.000
_cell.angle_alpha   90.00
_cell.angle_beta   90.00
_cell.angle_gamma   90.00
#
_symmetry.space_group_name_H-M   'P 1'
#
loop_
_entity.id
_entity.type
_entity.pdbx_description
1 polymer ?
#
loop_
_entity_poly.entity_id
_entity_poly.type
_entity_poly.pdbx_seq_one_letter_code
_entity_poly.pdbx_strand_id
1 'polypeptide(L)' 'MLNNIMQTEICYRFERAPLANRFLNELKHWSVAEVKAKLFNGTDSVKITYEFDGKGFDYTCSELDDLASKYGGEEV' A
#
# COMPACT_ATOMS: atom_id res chain seq x y z
N MET A 1 -6.25 3.09 -28.70
CA MET A 1 -5.02 3.39 -27.94
C MET A 1 -4.90 2.33 -26.86
N LEU A 2 -3.75 1.65 -26.75
CA LEU A 2 -3.50 0.74 -25.63
C LEU A 2 -3.26 1.60 -24.39
N ASN A 3 -4.08 1.46 -23.35
CA ASN A 3 -3.75 2.04 -22.04
C ASN A 3 -2.52 1.29 -21.53
N ASN A 4 -1.45 2.00 -21.23
CA ASN A 4 -0.24 1.40 -20.70
C ASN A 4 -0.42 1.26 -19.18
N ILE A 5 -0.85 0.09 -18.72
CA ILE A 5 -1.01 -0.18 -17.29
C ILE A 5 0.37 -0.22 -16.66
N MET A 6 0.63 0.71 -15.74
CA MET A 6 1.85 0.75 -14.94
C MET A 6 1.62 -0.04 -13.66
N GLN A 7 2.57 -0.91 -13.32
CA GLN A 7 2.57 -1.60 -12.05
C GLN A 7 3.40 -0.78 -11.06
N THR A 8 2.76 -0.28 -10.01
CA THR A 8 3.40 0.47 -8.93
C THR A 8 3.66 -0.44 -7.74
N GLU A 9 4.80 -0.27 -7.08
CA GLU A 9 5.16 -0.96 -5.84
C GLU A 9 5.52 0.07 -4.78
N ILE A 10 4.97 -0.08 -3.57
CA ILE A 10 5.25 0.77 -2.42
C ILE A 10 5.50 -0.13 -1.21
N CYS A 11 6.44 0.23 -0.36
CA CYS A 11 6.75 -0.49 0.87
C CYS A 11 6.57 0.42 2.08
N TYR A 12 5.86 -0.06 3.10
CA TYR A 12 5.72 0.62 4.37
C TYR A 12 6.36 -0.20 5.48
N ARG A 13 7.18 0.45 6.32
CA ARG A 13 7.72 -0.13 7.55
C ARG A 13 6.95 0.40 8.75
N PHE A 14 6.73 -0.45 9.73
CA PHE A 14 6.09 -0.14 10.99
C PHE A 14 7.05 -0.45 12.15
N GLU A 15 6.83 0.17 13.31
CA GLU A 15 7.67 -0.05 14.49
C GLU A 15 7.70 -1.53 14.91
N ARG A 16 6.57 -2.24 14.78
CA ARG A 16 6.43 -3.64 15.19
C ARG A 16 5.40 -4.40 14.35
N ALA A 17 5.59 -5.71 14.26
CA ALA A 17 4.73 -6.61 13.48
C ALA A 17 3.21 -6.50 13.73
N PRO A 18 2.70 -6.26 14.96
CA PRO A 18 1.26 -6.09 15.15
C PRO A 18 0.66 -4.88 14.43
N LEU A 19 1.43 -3.79 14.26
CA LEU A 19 0.98 -2.60 13.53
C LEU A 19 0.92 -2.88 12.03
N ALA A 20 1.97 -3.50 11.48
CA ALA A 20 2.00 -3.98 10.10
C ALA A 20 0.83 -4.93 9.78
N ASN A 21 0.49 -5.84 10.71
CA ASN A 21 -0.66 -6.73 10.56
C ASN A 21 -2.00 -6.01 10.57
N ARG A 22 -2.17 -4.97 11.41
CA ARG A 22 -3.41 -4.18 11.43
C ARG A 22 -3.59 -3.42 10.11
N PHE A 23 -2.55 -2.76 9.64
CA PHE A 23 -2.55 -2.11 8.34
C PHE A 23 -2.87 -3.09 7.20
N LEU A 24 -2.20 -4.26 7.17
CA LEU A 24 -2.47 -5.29 6.17
C LEU A 24 -3.92 -5.81 6.23
N ASN A 25 -4.51 -5.94 7.42
CA ASN A 25 -5.89 -6.37 7.56
C ASN A 25 -6.89 -5.30 7.11
N GLU A 26 -6.60 -4.02 7.36
CA GLU A 26 -7.43 -2.91 6.88
C GLU A 26 -7.47 -2.89 5.35
N LEU A 27 -6.31 -3.12 4.70
CA LEU A 27 -6.20 -3.22 3.24
C LEU A 27 -7.06 -4.33 2.62
N LYS A 28 -7.42 -5.39 3.37
CA LYS A 28 -8.31 -6.45 2.87
C LYS A 28 -9.76 -5.99 2.72
N HIS A 29 -10.14 -4.92 3.41
CA HIS A 29 -11.48 -4.33 3.39
C HIS A 29 -11.48 -2.91 2.80
N TRP A 30 -10.35 -2.50 2.22
CA TRP A 30 -10.16 -1.15 1.71
C TRP A 30 -10.88 -0.97 0.36
N SER A 31 -11.63 0.13 0.25
CA SER A 31 -12.54 0.37 -0.88
C SER A 31 -12.05 1.42 -1.88
N VAL A 32 -10.84 1.96 -1.68
CA VAL A 32 -10.30 3.05 -2.53
C VAL A 32 -9.77 2.51 -3.85
N ALA A 33 -8.98 1.44 -3.82
CA ALA A 33 -8.39 0.81 -4.99
C ALA A 33 -8.12 -0.67 -4.77
N GLU A 34 -8.03 -1.44 -5.86
CA GLU A 34 -7.60 -2.83 -5.80
C GLU A 34 -6.08 -2.89 -5.63
N VAL A 35 -5.63 -3.51 -4.53
CA VAL A 35 -4.20 -3.65 -4.22
C VAL A 35 -3.87 -5.07 -3.79
N LYS A 36 -2.63 -5.49 -4.05
CA LYS A 36 -2.04 -6.70 -3.50
C LYS A 36 -1.09 -6.32 -2.40
N ALA A 37 -1.35 -6.78 -1.18
CA ALA A 37 -0.52 -6.47 -0.02
C ALA A 37 -0.01 -7.74 0.67
N LYS A 38 1.24 -7.72 1.16
CA LYS A 38 1.83 -8.83 1.92
C LYS A 38 2.87 -8.34 2.93
N LEU A 39 3.01 -9.07 4.04
CA LEU A 39 4.13 -8.88 4.96
C LEU A 39 5.46 -9.29 4.31
N PHE A 40 6.54 -8.61 4.67
CA PHE A 40 7.90 -8.99 4.32
C PHE A 40 8.90 -8.52 5.40
N ASN A 41 10.20 -8.78 5.18
CA ASN A 41 11.32 -8.27 5.98
C ASN A 41 11.16 -8.36 7.51
N GLY A 42 10.94 -9.56 8.07
CA GLY A 42 10.80 -9.70 9.52
C GLY A 42 9.41 -9.35 10.08
N THR A 43 8.40 -9.23 9.21
CA THR A 43 6.95 -9.06 9.53
C THR A 43 6.55 -7.69 10.08
N ASP A 44 7.47 -6.74 10.15
CA ASP A 44 7.21 -5.35 10.52
C ASP A 44 6.97 -4.44 9.30
N SER A 45 7.03 -5.00 8.09
CA SER A 45 6.93 -4.25 6.85
C SER A 45 5.86 -4.85 5.93
N VAL A 46 5.12 -4.00 5.21
CA VAL A 46 4.09 -4.40 4.24
C VAL A 46 4.46 -3.87 2.86
N LYS A 47 4.56 -4.79 1.90
CA LYS A 47 4.76 -4.47 0.48
C LYS A 47 3.39 -4.44 -0.20
N ILE A 48 3.14 -3.40 -0.97
CA ILE A 48 1.92 -3.17 -1.73
C ILE A 48 2.26 -3.09 -3.22
N THR A 49 1.43 -3.71 -4.04
CA THR A 49 1.50 -3.61 -5.49
C THR A 49 0.10 -3.30 -6.03
N TYR A 50 0.00 -2.34 -6.93
CA TYR A 50 -1.26 -1.98 -7.59
C TYR A 50 -1.03 -1.51 -9.01
N GLU A 51 -2.11 -1.43 -9.78
CA GLU A 51 -2.09 -1.00 -11.17
C GLU A 51 -2.59 0.43 -11.29
N PHE A 52 -1.87 1.25 -12.06
CA PHE A 52 -2.25 2.61 -12.41
C PHE A 52 -2.30 2.75 -13.92
N ASP A 53 -3.37 3.32 -14.46
CA ASP A 53 -3.59 3.42 -15.92
C ASP A 53 -2.79 4.55 -16.59
N GLY A 54 -1.98 5.27 -15.81
CA GLY A 54 -1.13 6.35 -16.28
C GLY A 54 -1.89 7.67 -16.54
N LYS A 55 -3.18 7.77 -16.21
CA LYS A 55 -3.98 8.96 -16.49
C LYS A 55 -4.27 9.76 -15.22
N GLY A 56 -4.00 11.06 -15.30
CA GLY A 56 -4.25 11.97 -14.18
C GLY A 56 -3.27 11.74 -13.02
N PHE A 57 -3.71 12.09 -11.82
CA PHE A 57 -2.93 11.89 -10.60
C PHE A 57 -3.27 10.53 -9.98
N ASP A 58 -2.25 9.83 -9.51
CA ASP A 58 -2.42 8.59 -8.76
C ASP A 58 -2.72 8.90 -7.29
N TYR A 59 -4.01 8.97 -6.97
CA TYR A 59 -4.48 9.20 -5.60
C TYR A 59 -4.30 7.96 -4.71
N THR A 60 -4.03 6.78 -5.29
CA THR A 60 -3.85 5.53 -4.54
C THR A 60 -2.66 5.64 -3.60
N CYS A 61 -1.55 6.19 -4.09
CA CYS A 61 -0.35 6.43 -3.29
C CYS A 61 -0.65 7.30 -2.07
N SER A 62 -1.29 8.45 -2.26
CA SER A 62 -1.63 9.37 -1.16
C SER A 62 -2.55 8.73 -0.13
N GLU A 63 -3.54 7.95 -0.58
CA GLU A 63 -4.47 7.28 0.33
C GLU A 63 -3.80 6.12 1.09
N LEU A 64 -2.81 5.45 0.48
CA LEU A 64 -1.97 4.47 1.16
C LEU A 64 -1.09 5.12 2.22
N ASP A 65 -0.51 6.30 1.95
CA ASP A 65 0.30 7.06 2.90
C ASP A 65 -0.53 7.46 4.12
N ASP A 66 -1.71 8.02 3.89
CA ASP A 66 -2.65 8.39 4.95
C ASP A 66 -3.10 7.18 5.77
N LEU A 67 -3.31 6.04 5.12
CA LEU A 67 -3.68 4.80 5.80
C LEU A 67 -2.53 4.24 6.63
N ALA A 68 -1.30 4.21 6.09
CA ALA A 68 -0.12 3.73 6.80
C ALA A 68 0.17 4.61 8.02
N SER A 69 0.06 5.94 7.86
CA SER A 69 0.26 6.93 8.92
C SER A 69 -0.65 6.69 10.13
N LYS A 70 -1.92 6.28 9.93
CA LYS A 70 -2.85 5.92 11.02
C LYS A 70 -2.34 4.79 11.94
N TYR A 71 -1.45 3.93 11.43
CA TYR A 71 -0.82 2.86 12.19
C TYR A 71 0.66 3.14 12.52
N GLY A 72 1.14 4.37 12.29
CA GLY A 72 2.53 4.76 12.50
C GLY A 72 3.50 4.15 11.48
N GLY A 73 3.03 3.85 10.28
CA GLY A 73 3.85 3.37 9.18
C GLY A 73 4.47 4.50 8.38
N GLU A 74 5.65 4.25 7.83
CA GLU A 74 6.40 5.17 6.95
C GLU A 74 6.85 4.42 5.68
N GLU A 75 6.86 5.11 4.54
CA GLU A 75 7.37 4.55 3.28
C GLU A 75 8.90 4.30 3.36
N VAL A 76 9.38 3.20 2.78
CA VAL A 76 10.80 2.77 2.78
C VAL A 76 11.28 2.18 1.46
#